data_AF-A0A0F8VI56-F1
#
_entry.id   AF-A0A0F8VI56-F1
#
_cell.length_a   1.000
_cell.length_b   1.000
_cell.length_c   1.000
_cell.angle_alpha   90.00
_cell.angle_beta   90.00
_cell.angle_gamma   90.00
#
_symmetry.space_group_name_H-M   'P 1'
#
loop_
_entity.id
_entity.type
_entity.pdbx_description
1 polymer ?
#
loop_
_entity_poly.entity_id
_entity_poly.type
_entity_poly.pdbx_seq_one_letter_code
_entity_poly.pdbx_strand_id
1 'polypeptide(L)'
;MTKAIKTKYVKQGYAEVQGELIVDETSTTRTVVKRAMTPKGIRAIVARQKKNNDGDFIDVNEVDFRSIGEDCGVKIDIPTAGLKELAIDLYHLFKTRKEQGVKFGEHEYIVAEKDSVLIVNDKNNHQVIQQLIEGDYSEEFWKELAESDSDLVTKLSSAKLQ
;
A
#
# COMPACT_ATOMS: atom_id res chain seq x y z
N MET A 1 -12.17 -2.53 1.30
CA MET A 1 -10.91 -2.43 2.11
C MET A 1 -10.00 -1.34 1.55
N THR A 2 -9.37 -0.54 2.41
CA THR A 2 -8.46 0.56 2.00
C THR A 2 -7.00 0.12 2.13
N LYS A 3 -6.19 0.28 1.07
CA LYS A 3 -4.77 -0.08 1.05
C LYS A 3 -3.93 1.12 0.57
N ALA A 4 -2.91 1.47 1.35
CA ALA A 4 -1.93 2.48 0.97
C ALA A 4 -0.76 1.84 0.22
N ILE A 5 -0.36 2.45 -0.91
CA ILE A 5 0.81 2.09 -1.70
C ILE A 5 1.76 3.27 -1.66
N LYS A 6 2.93 3.10 -1.05
CA LYS A 6 3.98 4.11 -1.00
C LYS A 6 5.03 3.79 -2.05
N THR A 7 5.49 4.79 -2.79
CA THR A 7 6.52 4.64 -3.83
C THR A 7 7.60 5.68 -3.67
N LYS A 8 8.84 5.31 -4.01
CA LYS A 8 10.00 6.21 -4.02
C LYS A 8 10.71 6.11 -5.35
N TYR A 9 10.81 7.22 -6.06
CA TYR A 9 11.57 7.28 -7.30
C TYR A 9 13.08 7.13 -7.03
N VAL A 10 13.71 6.17 -7.71
CA VAL A 10 15.14 5.88 -7.54
C VAL A 10 15.95 6.33 -8.75
N LYS A 11 15.50 6.02 -9.97
CA LYS A 11 16.24 6.36 -11.21
C LYS A 11 15.39 6.22 -12.46
N GLN A 12 15.59 7.04 -13.49
CA GLN A 12 15.12 6.82 -14.89
C GLN A 12 13.76 6.08 -15.05
N GLY A 13 12.71 6.57 -14.42
CA GLY A 13 11.37 5.98 -14.50
C GLY A 13 11.19 4.74 -13.62
N TYR A 14 12.05 4.51 -12.65
CA TYR A 14 11.99 3.39 -11.72
C TYR A 14 11.62 3.92 -10.35
N ALA A 15 10.43 3.56 -9.88
CA ALA A 15 9.95 3.88 -8.54
C ALA A 15 9.75 2.60 -7.74
N GLU A 16 10.47 2.45 -6.63
CA GLU A 16 10.35 1.31 -5.73
C GLU A 16 9.10 1.44 -4.87
N VAL A 17 8.32 0.37 -4.80
CA VAL A 17 7.22 0.28 -3.84
C VAL A 17 7.84 0.05 -2.47
N GLN A 18 7.56 0.95 -1.53
CA GLN A 18 8.06 0.87 -0.17
C GLN A 18 7.37 -0.29 0.57
N GLY A 19 8.17 -1.06 1.31
CA GLY A 19 7.72 -2.27 1.97
C GLY A 19 7.81 -3.51 1.07
N GLU A 20 8.00 -4.65 1.71
CA GLU A 20 8.05 -5.96 1.06
C GLU A 20 6.68 -6.62 1.14
N LEU A 21 6.26 -7.32 0.08
CA LEU A 21 5.08 -8.19 0.16
C LEU A 21 5.53 -9.57 0.61
N ILE A 22 5.09 -10.01 1.78
CA ILE A 22 5.36 -11.35 2.28
C ILE A 22 4.29 -12.28 1.72
N VAL A 23 4.71 -13.29 0.95
CA VAL A 23 3.81 -14.26 0.31
C VAL A 23 3.88 -15.64 0.97
N ASP A 24 4.89 -15.88 1.79
CA ASP A 24 5.02 -17.06 2.63
C ASP A 24 5.94 -16.72 3.81
N GLU A 25 5.61 -17.17 5.01
CA GLU A 25 6.44 -16.97 6.20
C GLU A 25 6.34 -18.16 7.15
N THR A 26 7.49 -18.60 7.63
CA THR A 26 7.66 -19.60 8.69
C THR A 26 8.51 -19.00 9.81
N SER A 27 8.70 -19.75 10.89
CA SER A 27 9.54 -19.32 12.02
C SER A 27 11.00 -19.00 11.63
N THR A 28 11.49 -19.57 10.52
CA THR A 28 12.90 -19.49 10.12
C THR A 28 13.13 -18.90 8.74
N THR A 29 12.11 -18.84 7.88
CA THR A 29 12.25 -18.37 6.49
C THR A 29 11.02 -17.61 6.03
N ARG A 30 11.19 -16.69 5.08
CA ARG A 30 10.07 -16.03 4.40
C ARG A 30 10.34 -15.85 2.91
N THR A 31 9.29 -15.84 2.10
CA THR A 31 9.34 -15.41 0.70
C THR A 31 8.79 -14.01 0.60
N VAL A 32 9.61 -13.09 0.12
CA VAL A 32 9.23 -11.70 -0.10
C VAL A 32 9.24 -11.34 -1.58
N VAL A 33 8.33 -10.44 -1.96
CA VAL A 33 8.25 -9.86 -3.29
C VAL A 33 8.51 -8.37 -3.19
N LYS A 34 9.70 -7.96 -3.65
CA LYS A 34 10.10 -6.55 -3.79
C LYS A 34 9.59 -6.06 -5.14
N ARG A 35 8.92 -4.92 -5.18
CA ARG A 35 8.16 -4.46 -6.36
C ARG A 35 8.58 -3.05 -6.73
N ALA A 36 8.53 -2.75 -8.02
CA ALA A 36 8.79 -1.41 -8.54
C ALA A 36 7.93 -1.10 -9.76
N MET A 37 7.54 0.16 -9.89
CA MET A 37 6.86 0.68 -11.06
C MET A 37 7.87 1.18 -12.10
N THR A 38 7.60 0.85 -13.37
CA THR A 38 8.39 1.31 -14.52
C THR A 38 7.48 1.82 -15.65
N PRO A 39 7.99 2.62 -16.60
CA PRO A 39 7.25 2.99 -17.80
C PRO A 39 6.74 1.82 -18.62
N LYS A 40 7.31 0.61 -18.48
CA LYS A 40 6.91 -0.57 -19.25
C LYS A 40 5.97 -1.51 -18.50
N GLY A 41 5.89 -1.40 -17.18
CA GLY A 41 5.08 -2.30 -16.35
C GLY A 41 5.51 -2.30 -14.89
N ILE A 42 5.10 -3.33 -14.17
CA ILE A 42 5.57 -3.60 -12.81
C ILE A 42 6.74 -4.59 -12.89
N ARG A 43 7.84 -4.27 -12.22
CA ARG A 43 8.98 -5.18 -12.04
C ARG A 43 8.90 -5.75 -10.63
N ALA A 44 9.27 -7.02 -10.48
CA ALA A 44 9.34 -7.67 -9.17
C ALA A 44 10.61 -8.51 -9.04
N ILE A 45 11.08 -8.65 -7.80
CA ILE A 45 12.12 -9.58 -7.38
C ILE A 45 11.51 -10.45 -6.29
N VAL A 46 11.60 -11.76 -6.46
CA VAL A 46 11.20 -12.74 -5.45
C VAL A 46 12.47 -13.19 -4.73
N ALA A 47 12.50 -13.03 -3.41
CA ALA A 47 13.62 -13.46 -2.59
C ALA A 47 13.11 -14.39 -1.49
N ARG A 48 13.78 -15.54 -1.33
CA ARG A 48 13.62 -16.39 -0.14
C ARG A 48 14.68 -15.93 0.87
N GLN A 49 14.23 -15.43 2.01
CA GLN A 49 15.09 -14.94 3.09
C GLN A 49 15.10 -15.95 4.23
N LYS A 50 16.24 -16.08 4.91
CA LYS A 50 16.39 -16.91 6.11
C LYS A 50 16.69 -15.99 7.30
N LYS A 51 16.14 -16.35 8.46
CA LYS A 51 16.41 -15.67 9.71
C LYS A 51 17.84 -15.97 10.19
N ASN A 52 18.60 -14.94 10.55
CA ASN A 52 19.91 -15.08 11.17
C ASN A 52 19.77 -15.34 12.69
N ASN A 53 20.91 -15.46 13.39
CA ASN A 53 20.93 -15.68 14.84
C ASN A 53 20.40 -14.48 15.65
N ASP A 54 20.46 -13.28 15.08
CA ASP A 54 19.98 -12.05 15.71
C ASP A 54 18.46 -11.86 15.53
N GLY A 55 17.82 -12.73 14.74
CA GLY A 55 16.38 -12.68 14.46
C GLY A 55 16.01 -11.88 13.22
N ASP A 56 16.97 -11.36 12.46
CA ASP A 56 16.74 -10.61 11.23
C ASP A 56 16.66 -11.52 10.00
N PHE A 57 15.76 -11.18 9.08
CA PHE A 57 15.68 -11.86 7.79
C PHE A 57 16.69 -11.25 6.81
N ILE A 58 17.66 -12.05 6.38
CA ILE A 58 18.68 -11.64 5.43
C ILE A 58 18.35 -12.08 4.01
N ASP A 59 18.64 -11.21 3.04
CA ASP A 59 18.66 -11.58 1.63
C ASP A 59 19.70 -12.68 1.41
N VAL A 60 19.24 -13.86 0.99
CA VAL A 60 20.14 -14.97 0.68
C VAL A 60 20.83 -14.65 -0.65
N ASN A 61 22.16 -14.83 -0.69
CA ASN A 61 23.05 -14.48 -1.80
C ASN A 61 22.47 -14.78 -3.20
N GLU A 62 22.78 -13.91 -4.16
CA GLU A 62 22.48 -14.13 -5.58
C GLU A 62 23.12 -15.44 -6.05
N VAL A 63 22.29 -16.43 -6.35
CA VAL A 63 22.74 -17.63 -7.07
C VAL A 63 22.92 -17.23 -8.54
N ASP A 64 24.16 -17.27 -9.05
CA ASP A 64 24.40 -17.09 -10.48
C ASP A 64 24.05 -18.38 -11.23
N PHE A 65 22.81 -18.45 -11.72
CA PHE A 65 22.27 -19.57 -12.48
C PHE A 65 23.04 -19.88 -13.78
N ARG A 66 23.92 -18.98 -14.25
CA ARG A 66 24.80 -19.26 -15.40
C ARG A 66 25.97 -20.19 -15.07
N SER A 67 26.26 -20.35 -13.77
CA SER A 67 27.45 -21.05 -13.27
C SER A 67 27.14 -22.39 -12.59
N ILE A 68 25.87 -22.74 -12.43
CA ILE A 68 25.44 -23.97 -11.75
C ILE A 68 25.13 -25.07 -12.77
N GLY A 69 25.20 -26.33 -12.34
CA GLY A 69 24.87 -27.49 -13.20
C GLY A 69 23.42 -27.46 -13.68
N GLU A 70 23.13 -28.14 -14.79
CA GLU A 70 21.80 -28.14 -15.42
C GLU A 70 20.68 -28.66 -14.50
N ASP A 71 21.03 -29.43 -13.47
CA ASP A 71 20.17 -29.99 -12.44
C ASP A 71 20.07 -29.14 -11.17
N CYS A 72 20.87 -28.08 -11.07
CA CYS A 72 20.87 -27.16 -9.94
C CYS A 72 19.87 -26.04 -10.22
N GLY A 73 18.77 -26.00 -9.48
CA GLY A 73 17.74 -24.97 -9.59
C GLY A 73 17.07 -24.68 -8.26
N VAL A 74 16.51 -23.48 -8.12
CA VAL A 74 15.74 -23.08 -6.93
C VAL A 74 14.27 -23.04 -7.32
N LYS A 75 13.47 -23.87 -6.67
CA LYS A 75 12.00 -23.82 -6.75
C LYS A 75 11.48 -23.06 -5.53
N ILE A 76 10.64 -22.05 -5.78
CA ILE A 76 9.92 -21.33 -4.73
C ILE A 76 8.44 -21.65 -4.91
N ASP A 77 7.86 -22.29 -3.90
CA ASP A 77 6.41 -22.50 -3.83
C ASP A 77 5.76 -21.26 -3.19
N ILE A 78 4.69 -20.76 -3.80
CA ILE A 78 3.90 -19.65 -3.26
C ILE A 78 2.54 -20.22 -2.86
N PRO A 79 2.21 -20.27 -1.56
CA PRO A 79 0.96 -20.84 -1.10
C PRO A 79 -0.25 -20.03 -1.58
N THR A 80 -1.42 -20.67 -1.65
CA THR A 80 -2.66 -20.07 -2.19
C THR A 80 -2.98 -18.69 -1.60
N ALA A 81 -2.82 -18.53 -0.27
CA ALA A 81 -3.06 -17.26 0.39
C ALA A 81 -2.07 -16.17 -0.08
N GLY A 82 -0.79 -16.50 -0.15
CA GLY A 82 0.25 -15.60 -0.66
C GLY A 82 0.06 -15.23 -2.13
N LEU A 83 -0.35 -16.19 -2.96
CA LEU A 83 -0.63 -15.96 -4.38
C LEU A 83 -1.82 -15.01 -4.57
N LYS A 84 -2.87 -15.16 -3.75
CA LYS A 84 -4.03 -14.25 -3.75
C LYS A 84 -3.60 -12.82 -3.41
N GLU A 85 -2.82 -12.64 -2.34
CA GLU A 85 -2.32 -11.32 -1.95
C GLU A 85 -1.41 -10.70 -3.01
N LEU A 86 -0.54 -11.50 -3.63
CA LEU A 86 0.30 -11.06 -4.74
C LEU A 86 -0.53 -10.61 -5.95
N ALA A 87 -1.57 -11.37 -6.33
CA ALA A 87 -2.44 -11.02 -7.45
C ALA A 87 -3.18 -9.70 -7.21
N ILE A 88 -3.74 -9.51 -6.01
CA ILE A 88 -4.44 -8.27 -5.62
C ILE A 88 -3.47 -7.08 -5.62
N ASP A 89 -2.29 -7.25 -5.01
CA ASP A 89 -1.27 -6.22 -4.94
C ASP A 89 -0.80 -5.78 -6.33
N LEU A 90 -0.47 -6.74 -7.19
CA LEU A 90 -0.05 -6.46 -8.56
C LEU A 90 -1.17 -5.78 -9.35
N TYR A 91 -2.43 -6.22 -9.22
CA TYR A 91 -3.56 -5.57 -9.87
C TYR A 91 -3.67 -4.10 -9.50
N HIS A 92 -3.58 -3.77 -8.21
CA HIS A 92 -3.59 -2.39 -7.73
C HIS A 92 -2.41 -1.60 -8.28
N LEU A 93 -1.19 -2.15 -8.25
CA LEU A 93 -0.01 -1.50 -8.81
C LEU A 93 -0.14 -1.21 -10.32
N PHE A 94 -0.65 -2.17 -11.09
CA PHE A 94 -0.89 -1.99 -12.53
C PHE A 94 -1.92 -0.90 -12.79
N LYS A 95 -3.02 -0.87 -12.02
CA LYS A 95 -4.05 0.16 -12.12
C LYS A 95 -3.49 1.54 -11.76
N THR A 96 -2.82 1.67 -10.62
CA THR A 96 -2.18 2.93 -10.19
C THR A 96 -1.18 3.42 -11.22
N ARG A 97 -0.32 2.54 -11.76
CA ARG A 97 0.62 2.90 -12.83
C ARG A 97 -0.11 3.41 -14.07
N LYS A 98 -1.19 2.75 -14.48
CA LYS A 98 -1.97 3.14 -15.68
C LYS A 98 -2.59 4.53 -15.51
N GLU A 99 -3.08 4.84 -14.32
CA GLU A 99 -3.78 6.09 -14.01
C GLU A 99 -2.82 7.26 -13.72
N GLN A 100 -1.70 7.00 -13.03
CA GLN A 100 -0.82 8.03 -12.49
C GLN A 100 0.57 8.07 -13.14
N GLY A 101 0.95 7.04 -13.88
CA GLY A 101 2.30 6.87 -14.41
C GLY A 101 3.34 6.61 -13.31
N VAL A 102 4.62 6.76 -13.65
CA VAL A 102 5.72 6.75 -12.67
C VAL A 102 6.11 8.19 -12.37
N LYS A 103 5.79 8.66 -11.16
CA LYS A 103 6.08 10.04 -10.73
C LYS A 103 7.44 10.14 -10.04
N PHE A 104 8.10 11.28 -10.23
CA PHE A 104 9.35 11.62 -9.55
C PHE A 104 9.10 12.02 -8.09
N GLY A 105 9.97 11.61 -7.17
CA GLY A 105 9.84 11.86 -5.73
C GLY A 105 9.18 10.70 -4.96
N GLU A 106 8.65 11.01 -3.78
CA GLU A 106 7.92 10.07 -2.93
C GLU A 106 6.42 10.32 -3.07
N HIS A 107 5.65 9.24 -3.29
CA HIS A 107 4.20 9.31 -3.52
C HIS A 107 3.49 8.23 -2.73
N GLU A 108 2.35 8.60 -2.17
CA GLU A 108 1.42 7.69 -1.50
C GLU A 108 0.10 7.64 -2.27
N TYR A 109 -0.35 6.44 -2.57
CA TYR A 109 -1.60 6.18 -3.27
C TYR A 109 -2.54 5.41 -2.35
N ILE A 110 -3.79 5.85 -2.26
CA ILE A 110 -4.83 5.16 -1.51
C ILE A 110 -5.71 4.42 -2.51
N VAL A 111 -5.80 3.10 -2.35
CA VAL A 111 -6.70 2.24 -3.11
C VAL A 111 -7.85 1.84 -2.20
N ALA A 112 -9.06 2.23 -2.56
CA ALA A 112 -10.27 1.89 -1.82
C ALA A 112 -11.45 1.66 -2.76
N GLU A 113 -12.50 1.03 -2.24
CA GLU A 113 -13.79 0.97 -2.92
C GLU A 113 -14.37 2.38 -2.98
N LYS A 114 -14.91 2.75 -4.15
CA LYS A 114 -15.35 4.12 -4.41
C LYS A 114 -16.37 4.61 -3.38
N ASP A 115 -17.29 3.73 -3.01
CA ASP A 115 -18.41 4.07 -2.11
C ASP A 115 -18.01 3.98 -0.63
N SER A 116 -16.79 3.52 -0.32
CA SER A 116 -16.25 3.45 1.04
C SER A 116 -15.33 4.63 1.38
N VAL A 117 -15.19 5.63 0.49
CA VAL A 117 -14.31 6.78 0.71
C VAL A 117 -14.94 8.10 0.31
N LEU A 118 -14.70 9.12 1.13
CA LEU A 118 -14.98 10.52 0.80
C LEU A 118 -13.66 11.19 0.38
N ILE A 119 -13.58 11.66 -0.87
CA ILE A 119 -12.38 12.36 -1.36
C ILE A 119 -12.56 13.86 -1.15
N VAL A 120 -11.82 14.40 -0.19
CA VAL A 120 -11.78 15.84 0.11
C VAL A 120 -10.45 16.43 -0.40
N ASN A 121 -10.52 17.54 -1.13
CA ASN A 121 -9.39 18.28 -1.70
C ASN A 121 -9.67 19.80 -1.66
N ASP A 122 -8.68 20.61 -2.06
CA ASP A 122 -8.76 22.07 -2.01
C ASP A 122 -9.92 22.69 -2.81
N LYS A 123 -10.54 21.94 -3.73
CA LYS A 123 -11.65 22.41 -4.56
C LYS A 123 -13.02 22.13 -3.96
N ASN A 124 -13.15 21.08 -3.15
CA ASN A 124 -14.43 20.64 -2.60
C ASN A 124 -14.49 20.68 -1.06
N ASN A 125 -13.38 20.98 -0.38
CA ASN A 125 -13.31 21.04 1.09
C ASN A 125 -14.42 21.91 1.69
N HIS A 126 -14.66 23.11 1.16
CA HIS A 126 -15.66 24.03 1.66
C HIS A 126 -17.07 23.45 1.52
N GLN A 127 -17.42 22.91 0.35
CA GLN A 127 -18.74 22.30 0.12
C GLN A 127 -18.97 21.06 0.99
N VAL A 128 -17.94 20.21 1.16
CA VAL A 128 -18.05 19.00 1.99
C VAL A 128 -18.23 19.38 3.46
N ILE A 129 -17.46 20.35 3.97
CA ILE A 129 -17.60 20.84 5.34
C ILE A 129 -18.99 21.49 5.53
N GLN A 130 -19.46 22.25 4.54
CA GLN A 130 -20.78 22.86 4.59
C GLN A 130 -21.89 21.81 4.63
N GLN A 131 -21.82 20.75 3.80
CA GLN A 131 -22.76 19.62 3.84
C GLN A 131 -22.73 18.88 5.18
N LEU A 132 -21.56 18.75 5.81
CA LEU A 132 -21.41 18.18 7.16
C LEU A 132 -22.05 19.05 8.26
N ILE A 133 -22.03 20.38 8.11
CA ILE A 133 -22.64 21.30 9.08
C ILE A 133 -24.16 21.37 8.90
N GLU A 134 -24.61 21.39 7.64
CA GLU A 134 -26.02 21.52 7.25
C GLU A 134 -26.79 20.18 7.32
N GLY A 135 -26.08 19.06 7.31
CA GLY A 135 -26.69 17.74 7.38
C GLY A 135 -27.38 17.48 8.73
N ASP A 136 -28.56 16.86 8.65
CA ASP A 136 -29.33 16.41 9.81
C ASP A 136 -28.83 15.03 10.27
N TYR A 137 -27.64 15.02 10.88
CA TYR A 137 -27.00 13.80 11.37
C TYR A 137 -27.57 13.38 12.74
N SER A 138 -27.66 12.07 12.98
CA SER A 138 -28.18 11.50 14.21
C SER A 138 -27.33 11.87 15.43
N GLU A 139 -27.93 11.88 16.63
CA GLU A 139 -27.19 12.06 17.90
C GLU A 139 -26.07 11.02 18.08
N GLU A 140 -26.27 9.82 17.54
CA GLU A 140 -25.28 8.73 17.57
C GLU A 140 -24.00 9.09 16.79
N PHE A 141 -24.14 9.73 15.63
CA PHE A 141 -23.00 10.23 14.85
C PHE A 141 -22.19 11.28 15.64
N TRP A 142 -22.89 12.25 16.26
CA TRP A 142 -22.23 13.29 17.06
C TRP A 142 -21.54 12.72 18.30
N LYS A 143 -22.13 11.68 18.89
CA LYS A 143 -21.55 10.97 20.03
C LYS A 143 -20.28 10.22 19.64
N GLU A 144 -20.30 9.45 18.55
CA GLU A 144 -19.11 8.77 18.02
C GLU A 144 -18.00 9.77 17.65
N LEU A 145 -18.38 10.90 17.03
CA LEU A 145 -17.42 11.94 16.66
C LEU A 145 -16.79 12.55 17.92
N ALA A 146 -17.57 12.85 18.96
CA ALA A 146 -17.07 13.39 20.23
C ALA A 146 -16.16 12.41 20.98
N GLU A 147 -16.45 11.11 20.90
CA GLU A 147 -15.61 10.06 21.47
C GLU A 147 -14.28 9.90 20.71
N SER A 148 -14.28 10.15 19.39
CA SER A 148 -13.08 10.07 18.56
C SER A 148 -12.18 11.32 18.61
N ASP A 149 -12.77 12.52 18.59
CA ASP A 149 -12.08 13.81 18.63
C ASP A 149 -13.02 14.93 19.12
N SER A 150 -12.96 15.20 20.42
CA SER A 150 -13.81 16.22 21.08
C SER A 150 -13.53 17.66 20.62
N ASP A 151 -12.29 17.95 20.21
CA ASP A 151 -11.90 19.29 19.77
C ASP A 151 -12.51 19.61 18.40
N LEU A 152 -12.61 18.59 17.55
CA LEU A 152 -13.21 18.71 16.21
C LEU A 152 -14.72 18.98 16.30
N VAL A 153 -15.43 18.34 17.22
CA VAL A 153 -16.86 18.62 17.50
C VAL A 153 -17.06 20.06 17.95
N THR A 154 -16.18 20.55 18.84
CA THR A 154 -16.25 21.93 19.34
C THR A 154 -16.07 22.94 18.21
N LYS A 155 -15.07 22.73 17.33
CA LYS A 155 -14.81 23.58 16.17
C LYS A 155 -15.97 23.58 15.16
N LEU A 156 -16.55 22.42 14.88
CA LEU A 156 -17.71 22.31 13.98
C LEU A 156 -18.97 22.96 14.56
N SER A 157 -19.23 22.79 15.86
CA SER A 157 -20.36 23.42 16.56
C SER A 157 -20.25 24.95 16.54
N SER A 158 -19.03 25.46 16.69
CA SER A 158 -18.73 26.89 16.61
C SER A 158 -19.03 27.46 15.21
N ALA A 159 -18.74 26.69 14.16
CA ALA A 159 -18.95 27.10 12.78
C ALA A 159 -20.44 27.15 12.36
N LYS A 160 -21.32 26.41 13.05
CA LYS A 160 -22.78 26.42 12.82
C LYS A 160 -23.49 27.63 13.44
N LEU A 161 -22.83 28.30 14.39
CA LEU A 161 -23.36 29.44 15.14
C LEU A 161 -23.00 30.81 14.54
N GLN A 162 -22.20 30.84 13.46
CA GLN A 162 -21.85 32.04 12.68
C GLN A 162 -22.68 32.11 11.40
#